data_AF-A0A9R1SPI4-F1
#
_entry.id   AF-A0A9R1SPI4-F1
#
_cell.length_a   1.000
_cell.length_b   1.000
_cell.length_c   1.000
_cell.angle_alpha   90.00
_cell.angle_beta   90.00
_cell.angle_gamma   90.00
#
_symmetry.space_group_name_H-M   'P 1'
#
loop_
_entity.id
_entity.type
_entity.pdbx_description
1 polymer ?
#
loop_
_entity_poly.entity_id
_entity_poly.type
_entity_poly.pdbx_seq_one_letter_code
_entity_poly.pdbx_strand_id
1 'polypeptide(L)'
;MNHAAIEDRPAAPVNISVTHLRPDSATVSWNIPEGETVIGFAISQQRQDGLMQRFIREVNTTSQACILWDLDENMDYIIQVQSVGLYGESLASKKIHFRTLKKSERFQSSMMDQDDPAVEGLDTSRHLQTGEILIIMTVLLMWAAVIVLFCKQYDIIKDNDSNSHSKEKSKPLSGQSTPDYHHGGLLGSKFQRTSSSISIIKV
;
A
#
# COMPACT_ATOMS: atom_id res chain seq x y z
N MET A 1 37.22 25.99 23.72
CA MET A 1 36.01 25.74 24.54
C MET A 1 34.87 25.44 23.57
N ASN A 2 34.56 24.17 23.31
CA ASN A 2 33.55 23.76 22.33
C ASN A 2 32.50 22.81 22.96
N HIS A 3 31.89 23.21 24.08
CA HIS A 3 30.88 22.39 24.77
C HIS A 3 29.42 22.77 24.46
N ALA A 4 29.16 23.85 23.71
CA ALA A 4 27.81 24.43 23.59
C ALA A 4 26.89 23.79 22.53
N ALA A 5 27.36 22.85 21.70
CA ALA A 5 26.52 22.29 20.61
C ALA A 5 25.65 21.10 21.03
N ILE A 6 25.90 20.51 22.22
CA ILE A 6 25.16 19.35 22.73
C ILE A 6 23.98 19.78 23.62
N GLU A 7 24.04 20.99 24.19
CA GLU A 7 23.10 21.46 25.22
C GLU A 7 21.76 21.98 24.66
N ASP A 8 21.67 22.20 23.35
CA ASP A 8 20.46 22.73 22.69
C ASP A 8 19.64 21.66 21.96
N ARG A 9 20.10 20.40 21.98
CA ARG A 9 19.41 19.27 21.33
C ARG A 9 18.66 18.48 22.39
N PRO A 10 17.48 17.93 22.04
CA PRO A 10 16.71 17.16 23.00
C PRO A 10 17.44 15.88 23.41
N ALA A 11 17.11 15.37 24.59
CA ALA A 11 17.57 14.06 25.04
C ALA A 11 17.01 12.92 24.17
N ALA A 12 17.77 11.81 24.11
CA ALA A 12 17.35 10.61 23.39
C ALA A 12 16.13 9.95 24.07
N PRO A 13 15.18 9.40 23.29
CA PRO A 13 14.04 8.68 23.86
C PRO A 13 14.48 7.46 24.66
N VAL A 14 13.77 7.17 25.75
CA VAL A 14 14.05 6.07 26.67
C VAL A 14 12.90 5.05 26.67
N ASN A 15 13.09 3.89 27.32
CA ASN A 15 12.06 2.84 27.43
C ASN A 15 11.47 2.39 26.08
N ILE A 16 12.33 2.26 25.06
CA ILE A 16 11.90 1.77 23.76
C ILE A 16 11.36 0.35 23.91
N SER A 17 10.13 0.14 23.45
CA SER A 17 9.42 -1.14 23.51
C SER A 17 8.75 -1.44 22.18
N VAL A 18 8.66 -2.73 21.84
CA VAL A 18 7.97 -3.20 20.64
C VAL A 18 6.78 -4.03 21.08
N THR A 19 5.60 -3.65 20.62
CA THR A 19 4.32 -4.28 20.94
C THR A 19 3.54 -4.54 19.66
N HIS A 20 2.40 -5.23 19.77
CA HIS A 20 1.51 -5.51 18.62
C HIS A 20 2.24 -6.15 17.43
N LEU A 21 3.18 -7.06 17.70
CA LEU A 21 3.93 -7.78 16.68
C LEU A 21 2.99 -8.58 15.77
N ARG A 22 3.12 -8.36 14.47
CA ARG A 22 2.40 -9.03 13.39
C ARG A 22 3.41 -9.55 12.36
N PRO A 23 2.96 -10.30 11.34
CA PRO A 23 3.84 -10.72 10.26
C PRO A 23 4.39 -9.56 9.42
N ASP A 24 3.62 -8.48 9.29
CA ASP A 24 3.88 -7.36 8.38
C ASP A 24 4.03 -6.01 9.09
N SER A 25 3.91 -5.99 10.42
CA SER A 25 3.85 -4.75 11.18
C SER A 25 4.22 -4.94 12.66
N ALA A 26 4.59 -3.83 13.30
CA ALA A 26 4.88 -3.77 14.73
C ALA A 26 4.67 -2.35 15.25
N THR A 27 4.27 -2.19 16.51
CA THR A 27 4.18 -0.86 17.14
C THR A 27 5.39 -0.63 18.02
N VAL A 28 6.13 0.45 17.76
CA VAL A 28 7.25 0.90 18.58
C VAL A 28 6.77 2.03 19.47
N SER A 29 7.03 1.95 20.77
CA SER A 29 6.72 2.99 21.75
C SER A 29 7.92 3.37 22.58
N TRP A 30 7.95 4.60 23.08
CA TRP A 30 9.04 5.16 23.88
C TRP A 30 8.53 6.18 24.90
N ASN A 31 9.42 6.64 25.76
CA ASN A 31 9.17 7.71 26.71
C ASN A 31 10.14 8.88 26.46
N ILE A 32 9.66 10.10 26.69
CA ILE A 32 10.47 11.31 26.63
C ILE A 32 10.97 11.65 28.06
N PRO A 33 12.26 11.95 28.25
CA PRO A 33 12.76 12.51 29.51
C PRO A 33 12.05 13.83 29.87
N GLU A 34 11.89 14.11 31.16
CA GLU A 34 11.22 15.34 31.63
C GLU A 34 12.04 16.60 31.26
N GLY A 35 11.35 17.69 30.94
CA GLY A 35 11.97 18.99 30.63
C GLY A 35 12.37 19.19 29.16
N GLU A 36 12.14 18.21 28.30
CA GLU A 36 12.54 18.23 26.89
C GLU A 36 11.46 18.84 25.98
N THR A 37 11.86 19.76 25.11
CA THR A 37 10.97 20.31 24.06
C THR A 37 11.16 19.53 22.77
N VAL A 38 10.31 18.53 22.56
CA VAL A 38 10.33 17.66 21.38
C VAL A 38 9.18 18.02 20.44
N ILE A 39 9.50 18.23 19.16
CA ILE A 39 8.54 18.55 18.09
C ILE A 39 8.21 17.33 17.22
N GLY A 40 8.87 16.20 17.44
CA GLY A 40 8.67 14.99 16.66
C GLY A 40 9.69 13.90 16.96
N PHE A 41 9.67 12.85 16.15
CA PHE A 41 10.55 11.69 16.31
C PHE A 41 11.04 11.18 14.96
N ALA A 42 12.28 10.68 14.95
CA ALA A 42 12.84 9.96 13.83
C ALA A 42 13.11 8.51 14.25
N ILE A 43 12.61 7.55 13.48
CA ILE A 43 12.78 6.12 13.71
C ILE A 43 13.64 5.58 12.58
N SER A 44 14.79 5.01 12.93
CA SER A 44 15.59 4.21 12.01
C SER A 44 15.24 2.75 12.19
N GLN A 45 14.87 2.10 11.11
CA GLN A 45 14.60 0.68 11.01
C GLN A 45 15.60 0.05 10.05
N GLN A 46 16.19 -1.08 10.43
CA GLN A 46 17.12 -1.81 9.58
C GLN A 46 16.82 -3.31 9.68
N ARG A 47 16.76 -4.01 8.53
CA ARG A 47 16.79 -5.49 8.54
C ARG A 47 18.16 -5.96 9.02
N GLN A 48 18.20 -7.04 9.80
CA GLN A 48 19.45 -7.53 10.37
C GLN A 48 20.46 -8.00 9.30
N ASP A 49 19.99 -8.40 8.12
CA ASP A 49 20.83 -8.71 6.95
C ASP A 49 21.47 -7.48 6.28
N GLY A 50 21.08 -6.27 6.67
CA GLY A 50 21.57 -5.01 6.13
C GLY A 50 21.03 -4.66 4.74
N LEU A 51 20.15 -5.48 4.16
CA LEU A 51 19.65 -5.30 2.79
C LEU A 51 18.59 -4.21 2.69
N MET A 52 17.93 -3.90 3.80
CA MET A 52 16.88 -2.88 3.86
C MET A 52 17.09 -1.99 5.07
N GLN A 53 16.97 -0.68 4.84
CA GLN A 53 16.93 0.32 5.87
C GLN A 53 15.87 1.36 5.53
N ARG A 54 15.12 1.78 6.54
CA ARG A 54 14.05 2.76 6.43
C ARG A 54 14.19 3.80 7.53
N PHE A 55 13.97 5.05 7.16
CA PHE A 55 13.88 6.16 8.10
C PHE A 55 12.47 6.72 8.05
N ILE A 56 11.83 6.78 9.20
CA ILE A 56 10.50 7.36 9.37
C ILE A 56 10.68 8.60 10.22
N ARG A 57 10.11 9.72 9.79
CA ARG A 57 10.19 10.98 10.52
C ARG A 57 8.80 11.55 10.68
N GLU A 58 8.36 11.71 11.91
CA GLU A 58 7.09 12.31 12.25
C GLU A 58 7.35 13.63 12.98
N VAL A 59 6.88 14.74 12.41
CA VAL A 59 6.97 16.08 13.01
C VAL A 59 5.59 16.60 13.36
N ASN A 60 5.54 17.62 14.22
CA ASN A 60 4.32 18.21 14.75
C ASN A 60 3.45 17.16 15.45
N THR A 61 4.10 16.24 16.16
CA THR A 61 3.46 15.16 16.90
C THR A 61 4.07 15.05 18.28
N THR A 62 3.22 14.73 19.25
CA THR A 62 3.63 14.33 20.61
C THR A 62 3.40 12.83 20.84
N SER A 63 2.98 12.10 19.80
CA SER A 63 2.79 10.65 19.85
C SER A 63 4.12 9.98 20.16
N GLN A 64 4.17 9.28 21.29
CA GLN A 64 5.36 8.54 21.74
C GLN A 64 5.33 7.08 21.24
N ALA A 65 4.67 6.87 20.10
CA ALA A 65 4.59 5.58 19.45
C ALA A 65 4.41 5.76 17.94
N CYS A 66 5.00 4.85 17.18
CA CYS A 66 4.91 4.79 15.72
C CYS A 66 4.68 3.32 15.31
N ILE A 67 3.80 3.12 14.33
CA ILE A 67 3.60 1.80 13.73
C ILE A 67 4.63 1.65 12.62
N LEU A 68 5.35 0.53 12.61
CA LEU A 68 6.17 0.10 11.50
C LEU A 68 5.32 -0.81 10.61
N TRP A 69 5.26 -0.51 9.32
CA TRP A 69 4.48 -1.23 8.32
C TRP A 69 5.36 -1.72 7.17
N ASP A 70 4.80 -2.60 6.34
CA ASP A 70 5.47 -3.28 5.22
C ASP A 70 6.72 -4.05 5.67
N LEU A 71 6.59 -4.77 6.79
CA LEU A 71 7.64 -5.66 7.26
C LEU A 71 7.56 -7.00 6.56
N ASP A 72 8.71 -7.63 6.37
CA ASP A 72 8.80 -9.00 5.93
C ASP A 72 8.51 -9.93 7.12
N GLU A 73 7.77 -11.00 6.86
CA GLU A 73 7.43 -11.99 7.88
C GLU A 73 8.64 -12.80 8.33
N ASN A 74 8.65 -13.21 9.60
CA ASN A 74 9.73 -13.99 10.19
C ASN A 74 11.14 -13.42 9.95
N MET A 75 11.25 -12.09 9.91
CA MET A 75 12.51 -11.37 9.71
C MET A 75 12.91 -10.61 10.98
N ASP A 76 14.22 -10.53 11.20
CA ASP A 76 14.82 -9.79 12.30
C ASP A 76 15.10 -8.34 11.89
N TYR A 77 14.70 -7.42 12.77
CA TYR A 77 14.87 -5.99 12.60
C TYR A 77 15.59 -5.38 13.80
N ILE A 78 16.34 -4.32 13.51
CA ILE A 78 16.98 -3.43 14.48
C ILE A 78 16.32 -2.07 14.36
N ILE A 79 15.95 -1.49 15.50
CA ILE A 79 15.37 -0.14 15.55
C ILE A 79 16.12 0.77 16.50
N GLN A 80 16.13 2.05 16.16
CA GLN A 80 16.54 3.15 17.04
C GLN A 80 15.58 4.33 16.83
N VAL A 81 15.41 5.13 17.88
CA VAL A 81 14.53 6.30 17.87
C VAL A 81 15.34 7.52 18.31
N GLN A 82 15.08 8.66 17.68
CA GLN A 82 15.64 9.96 18.01
C GLN A 82 14.50 10.94 18.26
N SER A 83 14.68 11.81 19.26
CA SER A 83 13.84 12.97 19.46
C SER A 83 14.23 14.04 18.45
N VAL A 84 13.24 14.68 17.84
CA VAL A 84 13.44 15.83 16.96
C VAL A 84 13.06 17.07 17.74
N GLY A 85 14.01 17.98 17.95
CA GLY A 85 13.81 19.28 18.56
C GLY A 85 13.88 20.42 17.55
N LEU A 86 13.70 21.65 18.02
CA LEU A 86 13.79 22.86 17.18
C LEU A 86 15.21 23.08 16.62
N TYR A 87 16.23 22.72 17.39
CA TYR A 87 17.64 22.98 17.06
C TYR A 87 18.39 21.75 16.54
N GLY A 88 17.67 20.63 16.34
CA GLY A 88 18.22 19.41 15.77
C GLY A 88 17.70 18.14 16.42
N GLU A 89 18.28 17.03 16.01
CA GLU A 89 17.92 15.69 16.45
C GLU A 89 18.82 15.24 17.60
N SER A 90 18.24 14.49 18.53
CA SER A 90 18.95 13.87 19.64
C SER A 90 19.94 12.82 19.15
N LEU A 91 20.75 12.31 20.07
CA LEU A 91 21.41 11.03 19.87
C LEU A 91 20.36 9.91 19.68
N ALA A 92 20.76 8.85 18.99
CA ALA A 92 19.92 7.66 18.82
C ALA A 92 19.77 6.92 20.15
N SER A 93 18.57 6.40 20.40
CA SER A 93 18.29 5.53 21.54
C SER A 93 19.07 4.20 21.44
N LYS A 94 18.95 3.39 22.49
CA LYS A 94 19.50 2.03 22.51
C LYS A 94 18.87 1.21 21.38
N LYS A 95 19.70 0.43 20.68
CA LYS A 95 19.24 -0.52 19.66
C LYS A 95 18.34 -1.57 20.27
N ILE A 96 17.14 -1.72 19.71
CA ILE A 96 16.21 -2.80 20.06
C ILE A 96 16.11 -3.76 18.88
N HIS A 97 16.16 -5.05 19.20
CA HIS A 97 15.98 -6.13 18.25
C HIS A 97 14.59 -6.73 18.41
N PHE A 98 13.91 -7.00 17.31
CA PHE A 98 12.68 -7.77 17.32
C PHE A 98 12.56 -8.61 16.05
N ARG A 99 11.73 -9.65 16.11
CA ARG A 99 11.40 -10.51 14.97
C ARG A 99 9.91 -10.44 14.68
N THR A 100 9.55 -10.24 13.43
CA THR A 100 8.15 -10.32 12.97
C THR A 100 7.62 -11.74 13.08
N LEU A 101 6.29 -11.88 13.17
CA LEU A 101 5.67 -13.20 13.25
C LEU A 101 5.68 -13.89 11.88
N LYS A 102 5.47 -15.20 11.85
CA LYS A 102 5.11 -15.91 10.61
C LYS A 102 3.64 -15.66 10.31
N LYS A 103 3.27 -15.43 9.04
CA LYS A 103 1.87 -15.49 8.66
C LYS A 103 1.38 -16.91 8.90
N SER A 104 0.34 -17.05 9.72
CA SER A 104 -0.34 -18.33 9.82
C SER A 104 -1.05 -18.56 8.50
N GLU A 105 -0.71 -19.64 7.80
CA GLU A 105 -1.46 -20.09 6.63
C GLU A 105 -2.85 -20.54 7.06
N ARG A 106 -3.76 -19.59 7.22
CA ARG A 106 -5.18 -19.84 7.06
C ARG A 106 -5.57 -19.07 5.82
N PHE A 107 -5.62 -19.75 4.67
CA PHE A 107 -6.81 -19.86 3.82
C PHE A 107 -6.51 -20.72 2.56
N GLN A 108 -7.03 -21.96 2.58
CA GLN A 108 -7.65 -22.73 1.47
C GLN A 108 -6.72 -23.31 0.38
N SER A 109 -6.68 -24.63 0.13
CA SER A 109 -7.83 -25.48 -0.24
C SER A 109 -7.59 -26.98 -0.06
N SER A 110 -8.72 -27.68 0.14
CA SER A 110 -8.96 -29.13 0.23
C SER A 110 -8.27 -29.99 -0.85
N MET A 111 -7.69 -31.12 -0.42
CA MET A 111 -7.82 -32.41 -1.12
C MET A 111 -7.84 -33.57 -0.09
N MET A 112 -9.04 -34.13 0.04
CA MET A 112 -9.42 -35.51 0.41
C MET A 112 -8.40 -36.39 1.16
N ASP A 113 -8.74 -36.73 2.41
CA ASP A 113 -8.88 -38.16 2.74
C ASP A 113 -10.23 -38.35 3.44
N GLN A 114 -10.87 -39.47 3.11
CA GLN A 114 -12.30 -39.72 3.23
C GLN A 114 -12.61 -40.49 4.54
N ASP A 115 -13.86 -40.34 5.01
CA ASP A 115 -14.56 -41.13 6.04
C ASP A 115 -14.40 -40.72 7.53
N ASP A 116 -15.14 -39.68 7.95
CA ASP A 116 -15.85 -39.72 9.26
C ASP A 116 -16.99 -38.66 9.34
N PRO A 117 -18.26 -39.03 9.60
CA PRO A 117 -19.35 -38.08 9.76
C PRO A 117 -19.49 -37.62 11.23
N ALA A 118 -18.80 -36.54 11.60
CA ALA A 118 -19.06 -35.83 12.86
C ALA A 118 -19.01 -34.30 12.65
N VAL A 119 -20.21 -33.77 12.39
CA VAL A 119 -20.67 -32.39 12.62
C VAL A 119 -20.22 -31.93 14.04
N GLU A 120 -19.78 -30.71 14.39
CA GLU A 120 -20.06 -29.35 13.94
C GLU A 120 -18.89 -28.42 14.32
N GLY A 121 -18.27 -27.77 13.33
CA GLY A 121 -17.27 -26.71 13.53
C GLY A 121 -17.56 -25.48 12.68
N LEU A 122 -18.83 -25.28 12.31
CA LEU A 122 -19.22 -24.49 11.15
C LEU A 122 -19.60 -23.02 11.46
N ASP A 123 -19.36 -22.54 12.68
CA ASP A 123 -20.09 -21.35 13.16
C ASP A 123 -19.20 -20.12 13.41
N THR A 124 -17.89 -20.31 13.63
CA THR A 124 -17.00 -19.18 13.97
C THR A 124 -16.68 -18.29 12.75
N SER A 125 -16.70 -18.82 11.53
CA SER A 125 -16.44 -18.03 10.29
C SER A 125 -17.69 -17.30 9.77
N ARG A 126 -18.90 -17.81 10.07
CA ARG A 126 -20.16 -17.30 9.49
C ARG A 126 -20.60 -15.97 10.11
N HIS A 127 -20.12 -15.66 11.31
CA HIS A 127 -20.64 -14.57 12.13
C HIS A 127 -20.05 -13.18 11.79
N LEU A 128 -18.79 -13.09 11.36
CA LEU A 128 -18.18 -11.81 10.91
C LEU A 128 -18.31 -11.60 9.39
N GLN A 129 -18.39 -12.69 8.61
CA GLN A 129 -18.48 -12.63 7.15
C GLN A 129 -19.86 -12.20 6.61
N THR A 130 -20.96 -12.50 7.31
CA THR A 130 -22.30 -12.31 6.71
C THR A 130 -22.60 -10.83 6.43
N GLY A 131 -22.25 -9.90 7.32
CA GLY A 131 -22.50 -8.46 7.10
C GLY A 131 -21.56 -7.85 6.06
N GLU A 132 -20.26 -8.12 6.15
CA GLU A 132 -19.25 -7.54 5.28
C GLU A 132 -19.37 -8.04 3.82
N ILE A 133 -19.67 -9.33 3.63
CA ILE A 133 -19.89 -9.89 2.28
C ILE A 133 -21.17 -9.32 1.66
N LEU A 134 -22.23 -9.11 2.45
CA LEU A 134 -23.45 -8.47 1.94
C LEU A 134 -23.20 -7.02 1.53
N ILE A 135 -22.39 -6.28 2.29
CA ILE A 135 -21.99 -4.91 1.93
C ILE A 135 -21.17 -4.90 0.64
N ILE A 136 -20.17 -5.77 0.50
CA ILE A 136 -19.35 -5.85 -0.72
C ILE A 136 -20.20 -6.25 -1.93
N MET A 137 -21.07 -7.25 -1.79
CA MET A 137 -21.94 -7.72 -2.86
C MET A 137 -22.92 -6.63 -3.33
N THR A 138 -23.54 -5.90 -2.39
CA THR A 138 -24.48 -4.82 -2.72
C THR A 138 -23.79 -3.65 -3.42
N VAL A 139 -22.62 -3.22 -2.93
CA VAL A 139 -21.83 -2.15 -3.56
C VAL A 139 -21.39 -2.53 -4.97
N LEU A 140 -20.95 -3.77 -5.16
CA LEU A 140 -20.50 -4.27 -6.46
C LEU A 140 -21.66 -4.34 -7.47
N LEU A 141 -22.85 -4.80 -7.05
CA LEU A 141 -24.04 -4.80 -7.90
C LEU A 141 -24.52 -3.37 -8.25
N MET A 142 -24.49 -2.44 -7.29
CA MET A 142 -24.84 -1.04 -7.54
C MET A 142 -23.90 -0.41 -8.58
N TRP A 143 -22.60 -0.62 -8.42
CA TRP A 143 -21.59 -0.15 -9.38
C TRP A 143 -21.75 -0.78 -10.77
N ALA A 144 -22.01 -2.10 -10.84
CA ALA A 144 -22.24 -2.77 -12.11
C ALA A 144 -23.48 -2.20 -12.84
N ALA A 145 -24.58 -1.95 -12.14
CA ALA A 145 -25.77 -1.33 -12.72
C ALA A 145 -25.49 0.08 -13.24
N VAL A 146 -24.75 0.89 -12.49
CA VAL A 146 -24.32 2.24 -12.91
C VAL A 146 -23.46 2.18 -14.16
N ILE A 147 -22.47 1.28 -14.22
CA ILE A 147 -21.62 1.08 -15.40
C ILE A 147 -22.46 0.65 -16.61
N VAL A 148 -23.41 -0.27 -16.46
CA VAL A 148 -24.29 -0.70 -17.55
C VAL A 148 -25.17 0.43 -18.07
N LEU A 149 -25.69 1.28 -17.18
CA LEU A 149 -26.44 2.48 -17.56
C LEU A 149 -25.57 3.47 -18.33
N PHE A 150 -24.34 3.72 -17.87
CA PHE A 150 -23.38 4.54 -18.60
C PHE A 150 -23.00 3.93 -19.95
N CYS A 151 -22.81 2.62 -20.06
CA CYS A 151 -22.58 1.94 -21.33
C CYS A 151 -23.76 2.09 -22.27
N LYS A 152 -25.01 1.96 -21.79
CA LYS A 152 -26.22 2.15 -22.60
C LYS A 152 -26.41 3.60 -23.03
N GLN A 153 -26.15 4.55 -22.13
CA GLN A 153 -26.22 5.98 -22.45
C GLN A 153 -25.12 6.37 -23.46
N TYR A 154 -23.92 5.80 -23.32
CA TYR A 154 -22.82 5.96 -24.25
C TYR A 154 -23.11 5.32 -25.61
N ASP A 155 -23.71 4.13 -25.64
CA ASP A 155 -24.13 3.46 -26.87
C ASP A 155 -25.20 4.27 -27.61
N ILE A 156 -26.18 4.83 -26.88
CA ILE A 156 -27.20 5.73 -27.47
C ILE A 156 -26.56 6.98 -28.09
N ILE A 157 -25.55 7.57 -27.45
CA ILE A 157 -24.85 8.77 -27.97
C ILE A 157 -23.97 8.41 -29.17
N LYS A 158 -23.27 7.27 -29.11
CA LYS A 158 -22.34 6.81 -30.15
C LYS A 158 -23.07 6.26 -31.39
N ASP A 159 -24.15 5.50 -31.20
CA ASP A 159 -24.93 4.96 -32.31
C ASP A 159 -25.69 6.06 -33.06
N ASN A 160 -25.99 7.18 -32.40
CA ASN A 160 -26.56 8.37 -33.04
C ASN A 160 -25.59 9.05 -34.03
N ASP A 161 -24.27 9.05 -33.76
CA ASP A 161 -23.27 9.57 -34.72
C ASP A 161 -23.17 8.68 -35.97
N SER A 162 -23.34 7.36 -35.80
CA SER A 162 -23.27 6.40 -36.91
C SER A 162 -24.49 6.39 -37.84
N ASN A 163 -25.64 6.93 -37.40
CA ASN A 163 -26.85 7.02 -38.23
C ASN A 163 -26.89 8.23 -39.17
N SER A 164 -25.87 9.11 -39.14
CA SER A 164 -25.77 10.25 -40.07
C SER A 164 -25.01 9.93 -41.38
N HIS A 165 -24.34 8.76 -41.48
CA HIS A 165 -23.55 8.37 -42.66
C HIS A 165 -24.04 7.06 -43.32
N SER A 166 -25.34 6.80 -43.33
CA SER A 166 -25.91 5.70 -44.14
C SER A 166 -27.07 6.17 -45.00
N LYS A 167 -26.81 7.21 -45.82
CA LYS A 167 -27.65 7.54 -46.95
C LYS A 167 -26.88 7.51 -48.26
N GLU A 168 -26.32 6.36 -48.62
CA GLU A 168 -26.33 5.96 -50.03
C GLU A 168 -26.47 4.44 -50.24
N LYS A 169 -27.60 4.10 -50.88
CA LYS A 169 -27.88 2.97 -51.79
C LYS A 169 -27.64 1.51 -51.34
N SER A 170 -28.77 0.82 -51.16
CA SER A 170 -29.23 -0.35 -51.92
C SER A 170 -28.18 -1.32 -52.52
N LYS A 171 -28.20 -2.58 -52.02
CA LYS A 171 -27.65 -3.86 -52.58
C LYS A 171 -27.95 -4.07 -54.10
N PRO A 172 -27.31 -5.03 -54.86
CA PRO A 172 -26.64 -6.28 -54.41
C PRO A 172 -25.32 -6.69 -55.13
N LEU A 173 -24.78 -7.84 -54.69
CA LEU A 173 -23.59 -8.62 -55.11
C LEU A 173 -23.14 -8.53 -56.58
N SER A 174 -21.82 -8.48 -56.81
CA SER A 174 -21.02 -9.53 -57.50
C SER A 174 -19.56 -9.09 -57.71
N GLY A 175 -18.62 -10.05 -57.75
CA GLY A 175 -17.36 -9.90 -58.50
C GLY A 175 -16.05 -9.68 -57.73
N GLN A 176 -15.44 -10.77 -57.26
CA GLN A 176 -14.08 -11.22 -57.62
C GLN A 176 -12.85 -10.28 -57.51
N SER A 177 -11.82 -10.82 -56.85
CA SER A 177 -10.35 -10.69 -57.09
C SER A 177 -9.51 -10.00 -55.99
N THR A 178 -8.53 -10.74 -55.50
CA THR A 178 -7.41 -10.38 -54.61
C THR A 178 -6.27 -9.67 -55.41
N PRO A 179 -5.06 -9.44 -54.85
CA PRO A 179 -4.66 -8.29 -54.05
C PRO A 179 -3.45 -7.54 -54.67
N ASP A 180 -3.27 -6.23 -54.42
CA ASP A 180 -2.04 -5.53 -54.84
C ASP A 180 -1.42 -4.66 -53.74
N TYR A 181 -0.13 -4.91 -53.52
CA TYR A 181 0.82 -4.20 -52.68
C TYR A 181 1.20 -2.85 -53.30
N HIS A 182 1.52 -1.85 -52.46
CA HIS A 182 2.67 -0.92 -52.55
C HIS A 182 2.50 0.14 -51.44
N HIS A 183 3.32 0.10 -50.38
CA HIS A 183 4.63 0.76 -50.24
C HIS A 183 4.55 2.26 -49.92
N GLY A 184 5.01 2.63 -48.73
CA GLY A 184 5.81 3.85 -48.56
C GLY A 184 5.40 4.83 -47.46
N GLY A 185 6.15 4.78 -46.33
CA GLY A 185 6.52 5.94 -45.51
C GLY A 185 5.52 6.40 -44.44
N LEU A 186 5.90 7.07 -43.35
CA LEU A 186 7.17 7.36 -42.67
C LEU A 186 6.77 8.25 -41.46
N LEU A 187 7.66 8.36 -40.46
CA LEU A 187 7.57 9.21 -39.24
C LEU A 187 6.60 8.72 -38.15
N GLY A 188 6.95 8.67 -36.88
CA GLY A 188 8.14 9.11 -36.18
C GLY A 188 7.95 8.75 -34.70
N SER A 189 8.69 7.76 -34.22
CA SER A 189 8.71 7.40 -32.81
C SER A 189 9.63 8.38 -32.09
N LYS A 190 9.06 9.28 -31.31
CA LYS A 190 9.79 10.07 -30.33
C LYS A 190 9.13 9.99 -28.96
N PHE A 191 10.02 9.79 -27.99
CA PHE A 191 10.01 10.32 -26.64
C PHE A 191 9.55 9.41 -25.49
N GLN A 192 10.56 8.79 -24.88
CA GLN A 192 10.87 8.77 -23.45
C GLN A 192 9.89 9.54 -22.54
N ARG A 193 9.48 8.87 -21.46
CA ARG A 193 9.51 9.48 -20.13
C ARG A 193 9.72 8.44 -19.04
N THR A 194 10.94 8.39 -18.53
CA THR A 194 11.25 8.06 -17.14
C THR A 194 10.50 9.02 -16.22
N SER A 195 9.89 8.53 -15.14
CA SER A 195 9.71 9.32 -13.91
C SER A 195 9.38 8.34 -12.78
N SER A 196 10.36 7.96 -11.97
CA SER A 196 10.90 8.70 -10.81
C SER A 196 10.10 8.44 -9.55
N SER A 197 10.81 7.79 -8.62
CA SER A 197 10.58 7.62 -7.21
C SER A 197 9.99 8.88 -6.58
N ILE A 198 8.82 8.74 -5.94
CA ILE A 198 8.20 9.81 -5.16
C ILE A 198 8.55 9.57 -3.69
N SER A 199 9.52 10.32 -3.20
CA SER A 199 9.70 10.61 -1.77
C SER A 199 8.88 11.87 -1.44
N ILE A 200 7.81 11.74 -0.67
CA ILE A 200 7.07 12.90 -0.16
C ILE A 200 7.66 13.31 1.18
N ILE A 201 8.34 14.47 1.16
CA ILE A 201 8.58 15.32 2.33
C ILE A 201 7.31 16.17 2.51
N LYS A 202 6.78 16.26 3.73
CA LYS A 202 5.80 17.29 4.07
C LYS A 202 6.38 18.17 5.18
N VAL A 203 6.32 19.48 4.90
CA VAL A 203 6.75 20.64 5.70
C VAL A 203 5.91 20.76 6.97
#